data_AF-A0A9N9WZ11-F1
#
_entry.id   AF-A0A9N9WZ11-F1
#
_cell.length_a   1.000
_cell.length_b   1.000
_cell.length_c   1.000
_cell.angle_alpha   90.00
_cell.angle_beta   90.00
_cell.angle_gamma   90.00
#
_symmetry.space_group_name_H-M   'P 1'
#
loop_
_entity.id
_entity.type
_entity.pdbx_description
1 polymer ?
#
loop_
_entity_poly.entity_id
_entity_poly.type
_entity_poly.pdbx_seq_one_letter_code
_entity_poly.pdbx_strand_id
1 'polypeptide(L)'
;MITRKKILVILILALLSFEDGMSMAINDALDFQDCGSKYDIISLDIANCYSIPCGVTQGNLIEITYELEKTLTSDTDSVTFEAYWLVSGTQYTAFILPDNCNLGDCLSISDNRMQFTVLLYVPEIMPSMSSGSLYWRTMNAQTREMISCSRVPIYTF
;
A
#
# COMPACT_ATOMS: atom_id res chain seq x y z
N MET A 1 -15.72 51.14 -59.50
CA MET A 1 -16.40 51.79 -58.37
C MET A 1 -15.81 51.25 -57.08
N ILE A 2 -15.41 52.18 -56.23
CA ILE A 2 -14.81 52.01 -54.90
C ILE A 2 -15.92 51.66 -53.90
N THR A 3 -15.71 50.69 -53.01
CA THR A 3 -16.00 50.90 -51.58
C THR A 3 -15.21 49.96 -50.66
N ARG A 4 -14.45 50.60 -49.76
CA ARG A 4 -13.64 50.05 -48.68
C ARG A 4 -14.51 49.45 -47.56
N LYS A 5 -14.03 48.43 -46.86
CA LYS A 5 -14.17 48.34 -45.39
C LYS A 5 -12.86 47.84 -44.76
N LYS A 6 -12.38 48.65 -43.81
CA LYS A 6 -11.23 48.46 -42.92
C LYS A 6 -11.54 47.38 -41.86
N ILE A 7 -10.50 46.86 -41.19
CA ILE A 7 -10.38 46.45 -39.77
C ILE A 7 -9.20 45.43 -39.73
N LEU A 8 -7.98 45.75 -39.28
CA LEU A 8 -7.46 46.14 -37.94
C LEU A 8 -7.26 44.94 -36.99
N VAL A 9 -5.98 44.52 -36.84
CA VAL A 9 -5.28 43.99 -35.63
C VAL A 9 -5.76 42.59 -35.18
N ILE A 10 -4.92 41.62 -34.78
CA ILE A 10 -4.03 41.58 -33.62
C ILE A 10 -2.96 40.49 -33.85
N LEU A 11 -1.70 40.85 -33.65
CA LEU A 11 -0.57 39.93 -33.48
C LEU A 11 -0.67 39.37 -32.05
N ILE A 12 -1.04 38.10 -31.87
CA ILE A 12 -1.06 37.46 -30.55
C ILE A 12 0.25 36.71 -30.36
N LEU A 13 1.22 37.37 -29.73
CA LEU A 13 2.24 36.69 -28.94
C LEU A 13 1.55 36.22 -27.65
N ALA A 14 1.37 34.92 -27.48
CA ALA A 14 1.10 34.30 -26.19
C ALA A 14 2.28 33.38 -25.87
N LEU A 15 3.23 33.93 -25.13
CA LEU A 15 4.26 33.21 -24.41
C LEU A 15 3.74 32.98 -22.99
N LEU A 16 4.01 31.77 -22.48
CA LEU A 16 3.96 31.29 -21.09
C LEU A 16 2.60 30.80 -20.59
N SER A 17 2.52 29.48 -20.37
CA SER A 17 2.32 28.96 -19.02
C SER A 17 2.66 27.48 -18.93
N PHE A 18 3.49 27.18 -17.92
CA PHE A 18 3.82 25.89 -17.33
C PHE A 18 2.69 24.87 -17.40
N GLU A 19 3.00 23.68 -17.91
CA GLU A 19 2.35 22.45 -17.45
C GLU A 19 3.42 21.65 -16.72
N ASP A 20 3.44 21.81 -15.40
CA ASP A 20 4.13 20.90 -14.51
C ASP A 20 3.59 19.49 -14.79
N GLY A 21 4.44 18.67 -15.40
CA GLY A 21 4.18 17.24 -15.54
C GLY A 21 4.16 16.61 -14.16
N MET A 22 3.02 16.67 -13.48
CA MET A 22 2.72 15.81 -12.36
C MET A 22 2.69 14.37 -12.88
N SER A 23 3.82 13.68 -12.69
CA SER A 23 3.92 12.24 -12.86
C SER A 23 2.87 11.59 -11.97
N MET A 24 1.79 11.07 -12.55
CA MET A 24 0.98 10.05 -11.90
C MET A 24 1.90 8.87 -11.60
N ALA A 25 2.35 8.74 -10.35
CA ALA A 25 2.85 7.46 -9.88
C ALA A 25 1.66 6.50 -9.97
N ILE A 26 1.72 5.60 -10.95
CA ILE A 26 0.83 4.45 -11.01
C ILE A 26 1.27 3.59 -9.83
N ASN A 27 0.49 3.58 -8.75
CA ASN A 27 0.70 2.65 -7.65
C ASN A 27 0.23 1.28 -8.16
N ASP A 28 1.06 0.62 -8.97
CA ASP A 28 0.81 -0.76 -9.37
C ASP A 28 0.83 -1.63 -8.11
N ALA A 29 -0.22 -2.43 -7.93
CA ALA A 29 -0.29 -3.37 -6.81
C ALA A 29 0.96 -4.26 -6.83
N LEU A 30 1.59 -4.46 -5.67
CA LEU A 30 2.80 -5.28 -5.56
C LEU A 30 2.51 -6.76 -5.85
N ASP A 31 3.45 -7.45 -6.51
CA ASP A 31 3.35 -8.89 -6.78
C ASP A 31 3.57 -9.74 -5.51
N PHE A 32 2.54 -9.98 -4.71
CA PHE A 32 2.62 -10.83 -3.51
C PHE A 32 2.16 -12.27 -3.77
N GLN A 33 2.54 -13.19 -2.87
CA GLN A 33 2.00 -14.55 -2.83
C GLN A 33 0.91 -14.64 -1.76
N ASP A 34 -0.32 -15.00 -2.15
CA ASP A 34 -1.38 -15.36 -1.20
C ASP A 34 -1.06 -16.72 -0.55
N CYS A 35 -1.16 -16.80 0.78
CA CYS A 35 -0.87 -18.00 1.58
C CYS A 35 -2.10 -18.66 2.23
N GLY A 36 -3.31 -18.30 1.80
CA GLY A 36 -4.57 -18.90 2.25
C GLY A 36 -5.59 -17.89 2.76
N SER A 37 -5.77 -16.77 2.06
CA SER A 37 -6.75 -15.75 2.41
C SER A 37 -8.19 -16.27 2.29
N LYS A 38 -9.05 -15.77 3.18
CA LYS A 38 -10.51 -15.97 3.11
C LYS A 38 -11.17 -14.88 2.26
N TYR A 39 -10.62 -13.66 2.31
CA TYR A 39 -11.02 -12.54 1.47
C TYR A 39 -10.00 -12.36 0.34
N ASP A 40 -10.46 -11.88 -0.81
CA ASP A 40 -9.55 -11.58 -1.91
C ASP A 40 -8.73 -10.33 -1.60
N ILE A 41 -7.41 -10.42 -1.72
CA ILE A 41 -6.51 -9.26 -1.61
C ILE A 41 -6.53 -8.53 -2.96
N ILE A 42 -7.10 -7.34 -2.99
CA ILE A 42 -7.23 -6.51 -4.19
C ILE A 42 -5.95 -5.73 -4.45
N SER A 43 -5.40 -5.14 -3.39
CA SER A 43 -4.13 -4.46 -3.44
C SER A 43 -3.37 -4.61 -2.12
N LEU A 44 -2.06 -4.62 -2.26
CA LEU A 44 -1.09 -4.54 -1.17
C LEU A 44 -0.06 -3.51 -1.63
N ASP A 45 -0.01 -2.40 -0.91
CA ASP A 45 0.96 -1.33 -1.12
C ASP A 45 1.92 -1.26 0.06
N ILE A 46 3.21 -1.10 -0.23
CA ILE A 46 4.25 -0.87 0.76
C ILE A 46 4.95 0.41 0.36
N ALA A 47 4.90 1.42 1.23
CA ALA A 47 5.43 2.74 0.90
C ALA A 47 6.89 2.66 0.44
N ASN A 48 7.17 3.30 -0.71
CA ASN A 48 8.47 3.31 -1.40
C ASN A 48 8.91 1.94 -1.98
N CYS A 49 8.02 0.96 -2.11
CA CYS A 49 8.26 -0.25 -2.87
C CYS A 49 7.53 -0.18 -4.21
N TYR A 50 8.29 -0.06 -5.30
CA TYR A 50 7.75 -0.01 -6.67
C TYR A 50 8.03 -1.28 -7.48
N SER A 51 8.79 -2.22 -6.90
CA SER A 51 9.15 -3.49 -7.51
C SER A 51 9.62 -4.46 -6.43
N ILE A 52 9.45 -5.75 -6.68
CA ILE A 52 9.86 -6.81 -5.76
C ILE A 52 11.24 -7.36 -6.16
N PRO A 53 12.13 -7.67 -5.17
CA PRO A 53 11.92 -7.60 -3.73
C PRO A 53 11.83 -6.17 -3.19
N CYS A 54 10.95 -5.95 -2.21
CA CYS A 54 10.84 -4.64 -1.57
C CYS A 54 12.07 -4.35 -0.72
N GLY A 55 12.66 -3.18 -0.95
CA GLY A 55 13.75 -2.66 -0.14
C GLY A 55 13.26 -2.23 1.24
N VAL A 56 13.86 -2.77 2.30
CA VAL A 56 13.54 -2.36 3.68
C VAL A 56 14.82 -2.00 4.43
N THR A 57 14.79 -0.89 5.16
CA THR A 57 15.92 -0.41 5.95
C THR A 57 15.69 -0.70 7.42
N GLN A 58 16.69 -1.27 8.07
CA GLN A 58 16.68 -1.57 9.49
C GLN A 58 16.42 -0.33 10.35
N GLY A 59 15.64 -0.48 11.43
CA GLY A 59 15.30 0.62 12.33
C GLY A 59 14.21 1.56 11.80
N ASN A 60 13.72 1.37 10.57
CA ASN A 60 12.68 2.21 10.00
C ASN A 60 11.27 1.65 10.24
N LEU A 61 10.29 2.56 10.22
CA LEU A 61 8.88 2.25 10.06
C LEU A 61 8.52 2.37 8.57
N ILE A 62 7.79 1.38 8.05
CA ILE A 62 7.25 1.39 6.70
C ILE A 62 5.72 1.42 6.77
N GLU A 63 5.08 2.23 5.95
CA GLU A 63 3.62 2.23 5.83
C GLU A 63 3.18 1.12 4.88
N ILE A 64 2.13 0.39 5.28
CA ILE A 64 1.53 -0.67 4.49
C ILE A 64 0.04 -0.42 4.40
N THR A 65 -0.49 -0.47 3.19
CA THR A 65 -1.92 -0.34 2.90
C THR A 65 -2.42 -1.62 2.23
N TYR A 66 -3.53 -2.15 2.74
CA TYR A 66 -4.24 -3.27 2.14
C TYR A 66 -5.62 -2.84 1.71
N GLU A 67 -6.05 -3.37 0.57
CA GLU A 67 -7.45 -3.38 0.16
C GLU A 67 -7.91 -4.83 -0.05
N LEU A 68 -9.01 -5.20 0.60
CA LEU A 68 -9.58 -6.54 0.58
C LEU A 68 -11.02 -6.50 0.07
N GLU A 69 -11.43 -7.51 -0.68
CA GLU A 69 -12.83 -7.77 -1.00
C GLU A 69 -13.48 -8.60 0.09
N LYS A 70 -14.38 -7.95 0.84
CA LYS A 70 -15.15 -8.57 1.90
C LYS A 70 -16.23 -9.47 1.30
N THR A 71 -16.26 -10.74 1.73
CA THR A 71 -17.42 -11.59 1.48
C THR A 71 -18.62 -11.10 2.29
N LEU A 72 -19.81 -11.03 1.67
CA LEU A 72 -21.06 -10.41 2.19
C LEU A 72 -21.53 -10.86 3.60
N THR A 73 -20.94 -11.88 4.21
CA THR A 73 -21.49 -12.59 5.39
C THR A 73 -20.81 -12.29 6.72
N SER A 74 -19.79 -11.44 6.77
CA SER A 74 -18.97 -11.26 7.98
C SER A 74 -19.02 -9.82 8.52
N ASP A 75 -19.64 -9.60 9.67
CA ASP A 75 -19.58 -8.31 10.37
C ASP A 75 -18.18 -8.17 11.03
N THR A 76 -17.25 -7.56 10.31
CA THR A 76 -15.90 -7.27 10.81
C THR A 76 -15.77 -5.75 10.94
N ASP A 77 -15.92 -5.25 12.16
CA ASP A 77 -15.76 -3.82 12.47
C ASP A 77 -14.37 -3.49 13.05
N SER A 78 -13.54 -4.52 13.29
CA SER A 78 -12.14 -4.33 13.66
C SER A 78 -11.28 -5.54 13.30
N VAL A 79 -10.01 -5.27 13.02
CA VAL A 79 -9.01 -6.29 12.66
C VAL A 79 -7.76 -6.17 13.52
N THR A 80 -7.07 -7.29 13.70
CA THR A 80 -5.72 -7.34 14.30
C THR A 80 -4.75 -7.95 13.31
N PHE A 81 -3.45 -7.77 13.56
CA PHE A 81 -2.42 -8.14 12.61
C PHE A 81 -1.36 -9.05 13.24
N GLU A 82 -0.89 -10.01 12.47
CA GLU A 82 0.29 -10.80 12.79
C GLU A 82 1.28 -10.69 11.63
N ALA A 83 2.50 -10.26 11.90
CA ALA A 83 3.53 -10.18 10.88
C ALA A 83 4.90 -10.60 11.40
N TYR A 84 5.69 -11.20 10.51
CA TYR A 84 7.07 -11.54 10.78
C TYR A 84 7.92 -11.47 9.52
N TRP A 85 9.20 -11.19 9.73
CA TRP A 85 10.23 -11.22 8.70
C TRP A 85 10.94 -12.57 8.76
N LEU A 86 11.06 -13.24 7.62
CA LEU A 86 11.90 -14.43 7.47
C LEU A 86 13.13 -14.05 6.65
N VAL A 87 14.27 -13.88 7.33
CA VAL A 87 15.54 -13.47 6.71
C VAL A 87 16.60 -14.51 7.06
N SER A 88 17.26 -15.07 6.04
CA SER A 88 18.30 -16.10 6.23
C SER A 88 17.86 -17.29 7.10
N GLY A 89 16.59 -17.69 6.99
CA GLY A 89 15.99 -18.78 7.77
C GLY A 89 15.65 -18.43 9.23
N THR A 90 15.92 -17.20 9.68
CA THR A 90 15.55 -16.72 11.02
C THR A 90 14.28 -15.89 10.95
N GLN A 91 13.36 -16.14 11.88
CA GLN A 91 12.13 -15.38 12.03
C GLN A 91 12.32 -14.21 13.00
N TYR A 92 11.94 -13.02 12.58
CA TYR A 92 11.92 -11.80 13.39
C TYR A 92 10.49 -11.28 13.44
N THR A 93 9.88 -11.23 14.63
CA THR A 93 8.53 -10.67 14.79
C THR A 93 8.53 -9.21 14.37
N ALA A 94 7.55 -8.81 13.57
CA ALA A 94 7.38 -7.43 13.18
C ALA A 94 6.48 -6.71 14.20
N PHE A 95 6.81 -5.47 14.51
CA PHE A 95 5.98 -4.63 15.39
C PHE A 95 5.10 -3.72 14.52
N ILE A 96 3.81 -3.67 14.85
CA ILE A 96 2.77 -3.06 14.00
C ILE A 96 2.07 -1.95 14.79
N LEU A 97 1.88 -0.80 14.16
CA LEU A 97 1.22 0.36 14.75
C LEU A 97 0.12 0.92 13.83
N PRO A 98 -1.14 0.98 14.28
CA PRO A 98 -1.66 0.31 15.50
C PRO A 98 -1.71 -1.22 15.31
N ASP A 99 -1.68 -1.97 16.43
CA ASP A 99 -1.77 -3.44 16.45
C ASP A 99 -3.22 -3.96 16.32
N ASN A 100 -4.19 -3.08 16.54
CA ASN A 100 -5.61 -3.25 16.29
C ASN A 100 -6.14 -2.06 15.48
N CYS A 101 -7.01 -2.35 14.52
CA CYS A 101 -7.59 -1.37 13.64
C CYS A 101 -9.13 -1.44 13.65
N ASN A 102 -9.78 -0.42 14.22
CA ASN A 102 -11.24 -0.33 14.28
C ASN A 102 -11.80 0.52 13.13
N LEU A 103 -13.06 0.26 12.76
CA LEU A 103 -13.80 1.02 11.78
C LEU A 103 -13.87 2.50 12.18
N GLY A 104 -13.45 3.37 11.27
CA GLY A 104 -13.41 4.83 11.48
C GLY A 104 -12.07 5.34 12.03
N ASP A 105 -11.17 4.46 12.46
CA ASP A 105 -9.79 4.81 12.83
C ASP A 105 -8.87 4.61 11.62
N CYS A 106 -8.16 3.47 11.57
CA CYS A 106 -7.32 3.08 10.43
C CYS A 106 -8.03 2.12 9.47
N LEU A 107 -9.24 1.65 9.80
CA LEU A 107 -10.04 0.73 8.99
C LEU A 107 -11.20 1.51 8.36
N SER A 108 -11.39 1.32 7.07
CA SER A 108 -12.53 1.84 6.33
C SER A 108 -13.22 0.71 5.57
N ILE A 109 -14.55 0.81 5.46
CA ILE A 109 -15.37 -0.17 4.75
C ILE A 109 -16.37 0.58 3.86
N SER A 110 -16.39 0.27 2.56
CA SER A 110 -17.39 0.79 1.61
C SER A 110 -17.69 -0.24 0.52
N ASP A 111 -18.96 -0.46 0.17
CA ASP A 111 -19.37 -1.29 -0.98
C ASP A 111 -18.66 -2.66 -1.07
N ASN A 112 -18.46 -3.31 0.08
CA ASN A 112 -17.72 -4.58 0.27
C ASN A 112 -16.19 -4.50 0.11
N ARG A 113 -15.61 -3.31 0.00
CA ARG A 113 -14.17 -3.09 0.16
C ARG A 113 -13.86 -2.84 1.62
N MET A 114 -12.80 -3.48 2.10
CA MET A 114 -12.18 -3.21 3.39
C MET A 114 -10.78 -2.69 3.12
N GLN A 115 -10.44 -1.51 3.64
CA GLN A 115 -9.12 -0.93 3.51
C GLN A 115 -8.56 -0.58 4.88
N PHE A 116 -7.29 -0.88 5.11
CA PHE A 116 -6.57 -0.42 6.29
C PHE A 116 -5.14 -0.01 5.97
N THR A 117 -4.63 0.94 6.74
CA THR A 117 -3.25 1.46 6.64
C THR A 117 -2.59 1.43 8.02
N VAL A 118 -1.37 0.90 8.09
CA VAL A 118 -0.61 0.68 9.33
C VAL A 118 0.89 0.89 9.10
N LEU A 119 1.61 1.12 10.19
CA LEU A 119 3.08 1.18 10.20
C LEU A 119 3.66 -0.15 10.67
N LEU A 120 4.66 -0.64 9.95
CA LEU A 120 5.41 -1.85 10.26
C LEU A 120 6.86 -1.51 10.57
N TYR A 121 7.35 -1.93 11.73
CA TYR A 121 8.75 -1.74 12.11
C TYR A 121 9.65 -2.84 11.55
N VAL A 122 10.81 -2.43 11.03
CA VAL A 122 11.88 -3.28 10.52
C VAL A 122 12.95 -3.43 11.61
N PRO A 123 13.09 -4.59 12.28
CA PRO A 123 14.01 -4.71 13.42
C PRO A 123 15.48 -4.48 13.06
N GLU A 124 16.18 -3.67 13.85
CA GLU A 124 17.63 -3.41 13.71
C GLU A 124 18.49 -4.68 13.78
N ILE A 125 18.01 -5.72 14.47
CA ILE A 125 18.71 -6.99 14.64
C ILE A 125 18.66 -7.90 13.40
N MET A 126 17.91 -7.54 12.36
CA MET A 126 17.89 -8.31 11.12
C MET A 126 19.25 -8.24 10.42
N PRO A 127 19.65 -9.25 9.63
CA PRO A 127 20.83 -9.14 8.79
C PRO A 127 20.63 -8.08 7.71
N SER A 128 21.66 -7.28 7.41
CA SER A 128 21.66 -6.37 6.26
C SER A 128 22.07 -7.09 4.98
N MET A 129 21.80 -6.48 3.83
CA MET A 129 22.17 -7.00 2.50
C MET A 129 21.68 -8.43 2.24
N SER A 130 20.52 -8.78 2.79
CA SER A 130 20.00 -10.14 2.82
C SER A 130 18.61 -10.22 2.19
N SER A 131 18.38 -11.28 1.40
CA SER A 131 17.06 -11.58 0.87
C SER A 131 16.19 -12.26 1.93
N GLY A 132 14.90 -11.98 1.90
CA GLY A 132 13.96 -12.56 2.83
C GLY A 132 12.52 -12.46 2.37
N SER A 133 11.60 -12.57 3.31
CA SER A 133 10.18 -12.33 3.06
C SER A 133 9.49 -11.72 4.27
N LEU A 134 8.58 -10.79 4.02
CA LEU A 134 7.56 -10.38 4.97
C LEU A 134 6.40 -11.35 4.85
N TYR A 135 6.00 -11.94 5.97
CA TYR A 135 4.75 -12.67 6.11
C TYR A 135 3.76 -11.81 6.89
N TRP A 136 2.54 -11.75 6.38
CA TRP A 136 1.49 -10.92 6.94
C TRP A 136 0.19 -11.73 7.07
N ARG A 137 -0.52 -11.53 8.18
CA ARG A 137 -1.89 -12.01 8.37
C ARG A 137 -2.75 -10.92 8.97
N THR A 138 -3.93 -10.76 8.41
CA THR A 138 -5.01 -9.96 9.00
C THR A 138 -6.02 -10.90 9.62
N MET A 139 -6.42 -10.62 10.85
CA MET A 139 -7.32 -11.44 11.65
C MET A 139 -8.57 -10.61 12.00
N ASN A 140 -9.74 -11.24 12.03
CA ASN A 140 -10.91 -10.63 12.65
C ASN A 140 -10.65 -10.51 14.16
N ALA A 141 -10.76 -9.30 14.72
CA ALA A 141 -10.37 -9.06 16.10
C ALA A 141 -11.28 -9.78 17.12
N GLN A 142 -12.56 -10.03 16.79
CA GLN A 142 -13.50 -10.70 17.68
C GLN A 142 -13.38 -12.22 17.62
N THR A 143 -13.40 -12.79 16.42
CA THR A 143 -13.46 -14.24 16.22
C THR A 143 -12.08 -14.88 16.20
N ARG A 144 -11.03 -14.10 15.97
CA ARG A 144 -9.65 -14.57 15.67
C ARG A 144 -9.59 -15.46 14.43
N GLU A 145 -10.58 -15.37 13.54
CA GLU A 145 -10.50 -15.98 12.22
C GLU A 145 -9.53 -15.20 11.33
N MET A 146 -8.72 -15.92 10.55
CA MET A 146 -7.85 -15.32 9.55
C MET A 146 -8.68 -14.80 8.36
N ILE A 147 -8.48 -13.53 8.03
CA ILE A 147 -9.14 -12.83 6.93
C ILE A 147 -8.27 -12.91 5.68
N SER A 148 -7.00 -12.53 5.79
CA SER A 148 -6.05 -12.55 4.68
C SER A 148 -4.67 -13.02 5.11
N CYS A 149 -3.91 -13.55 4.15
CA CYS A 149 -2.56 -14.06 4.32
C CYS A 149 -1.73 -13.70 3.08
N SER A 150 -0.61 -13.01 3.26
CA SER A 150 0.31 -12.71 2.16
C SER A 150 1.76 -12.96 2.53
N ARG A 151 2.57 -13.18 1.49
CA ARG A 151 4.02 -13.24 1.56
C ARG A 151 4.61 -12.31 0.49
N VAL A 152 5.44 -11.36 0.93
CA VAL A 152 6.10 -10.39 0.06
C VAL A 152 7.62 -10.61 0.12
N PRO A 153 8.31 -10.85 -1.00
CA PRO A 153 9.77 -10.91 -1.03
C PRO A 153 10.38 -9.55 -0.68
N ILE A 154 11.41 -9.55 0.17
CA ILE A 154 12.09 -8.34 0.63
C ILE A 154 13.61 -8.46 0.51
N TYR A 155 14.28 -7.32 0.52
CA TYR A 155 15.72 -7.19 0.61
C TYR A 155 16.07 -6.16 1.69
N THR A 156 16.91 -6.55 2.64
CA THR A 156 17.31 -5.68 3.75
C THR A 156 18.51 -4.81 3.40
N PHE A 157 18.52 -3.57 3.86
CA PHE A 157 19.63 -2.62 3.79
C PHE A 157 20.13 -2.25 5.18
#